data_AF-A0A815RK65-F1
#
_entry.id   AF-A0A815RK65-F1
#
_cell.length_a   1.000
_cell.length_b   1.000
_cell.length_c   1.000
_cell.angle_alpha   90.00
_cell.angle_beta   90.00
_cell.angle_gamma   90.00
#
_symmetry.space_group_name_H-M   'P 1'
#
loop_
_entity.id
_entity.type
_entity.pdbx_description
1 polymer ?
#
loop_
_entity_poly.entity_id
_entity_poly.type
_entity_poly.pdbx_seq_one_letter_code
_entity_poly.pdbx_strand_id
1 'polypeptide(L)'
;MQMMRKLAPTGIAAAEIGGMTIHSFLGEQRNSGKPRTIKPGDSKLEREWRLVEYLLIDEMSMVGLTLLAKLNRIICAAKHADPQVPFGGVNVIFFGDYLQYRPVYDAPLHTDFSMPSKKAVSAIPCGIKNVKHDGSVVTN
;
A
#
# COMPACT_ATOMS: atom_id res chain seq x y z
N MET A 1 13.01 -7.47 -21.87
CA MET A 1 13.20 -7.59 -20.41
C MET A 1 13.15 -6.18 -19.84
N GLN A 2 12.42 -5.94 -18.75
CA GLN A 2 12.33 -4.62 -18.12
C GLN A 2 12.92 -4.71 -16.72
N MET A 3 13.96 -3.91 -16.46
CA MET A 3 14.58 -3.80 -15.13
C MET A 3 13.81 -2.84 -14.21
N MET A 4 12.98 -1.98 -14.79
CA MET A 4 12.18 -0.99 -14.08
C MET A 4 10.68 -1.27 -14.28
N ARG A 5 9.94 -1.32 -13.17
CA ARG A 5 8.48 -1.39 -13.15
C ARG A 5 7.92 -0.01 -12.81
N LYS A 6 6.94 0.46 -13.59
CA LYS A 6 6.32 1.78 -13.41
C LYS A 6 4.85 1.62 -13.03
N LEU A 7 4.46 2.21 -11.92
CA LEU A 7 3.10 2.15 -11.38
C LEU A 7 2.57 3.57 -11.11
N ALA A 8 1.26 3.74 -11.22
CA ALA A 8 0.56 4.94 -10.78
C ALA A 8 -0.84 4.56 -10.23
N PRO A 9 -1.47 5.39 -9.39
CA PRO A 9 -2.81 5.13 -8.86
C PRO A 9 -3.90 5.32 -9.93
N THR A 10 -3.74 6.27 -10.86
CA THR A 10 -4.74 6.59 -11.88
C THR A 10 -4.36 6.08 -13.27
N GLY A 11 -5.36 5.84 -14.12
CA GLY A 11 -5.13 5.38 -15.49
C GLY A 11 -4.41 6.40 -16.37
N ILE A 12 -4.69 7.69 -16.17
CA ILE A 12 -4.07 8.78 -16.94
C ILE A 12 -2.58 8.89 -16.58
N ALA A 13 -2.23 8.94 -15.29
CA ALA A 13 -0.83 8.98 -14.84
C ALA A 13 -0.06 7.71 -15.27
N ALA A 14 -0.70 6.54 -15.18
CA ALA A 14 -0.08 5.29 -15.65
C ALA A 14 0.20 5.32 -17.15
N ALA A 15 -0.71 5.88 -17.96
CA ALA A 15 -0.52 6.01 -19.40
C ALA A 15 0.61 6.98 -19.73
N GLU A 16 0.69 8.11 -19.02
CA GLU A 16 1.73 9.14 -19.21
C GLU A 16 3.14 8.59 -19.02
N ILE A 17 3.36 7.86 -17.92
CA ILE A 17 4.66 7.22 -17.66
C ILE A 17 4.86 5.91 -18.44
N GLY A 18 3.89 5.48 -19.28
CA GLY A 18 3.92 4.20 -19.99
C GLY A 18 4.04 2.99 -19.06
N GLY A 19 3.33 3.04 -17.93
CA GLY A 19 3.27 2.02 -16.88
C GLY A 19 1.90 1.36 -16.78
N MET A 20 1.53 0.93 -15.57
CA MET A 20 0.21 0.37 -15.29
C MET A 20 -0.33 0.87 -13.95
N THR A 21 -1.64 0.75 -13.74
CA THR A 21 -2.20 1.16 -12.45
C THR A 21 -1.86 0.17 -11.33
N ILE A 22 -1.68 0.67 -10.10
CA ILE A 22 -1.43 -0.18 -8.92
C ILE A 22 -2.56 -1.20 -8.75
N HIS A 23 -3.82 -0.80 -8.93
CA HIS A 23 -4.96 -1.71 -8.84
C HIS A 23 -4.95 -2.80 -9.93
N SER A 24 -4.55 -2.45 -11.16
CA SER A 24 -4.37 -3.45 -12.23
C SER A 24 -3.26 -4.43 -11.90
N PHE A 25 -2.18 -3.94 -11.28
CA PHE A 25 -1.07 -4.76 -10.82
C PHE A 25 -1.51 -5.73 -9.70
N LEU A 26 -2.28 -5.26 -8.71
CA LEU A 26 -2.79 -6.06 -7.61
C LEU A 26 -3.89 -7.06 -8.02
N GLY A 27 -4.42 -6.96 -9.24
CA GLY A 27 -5.52 -7.80 -9.69
C GLY A 27 -6.89 -7.37 -9.15
N GLU A 28 -6.97 -6.19 -8.52
CA GLU A 28 -8.19 -5.56 -8.00
C GLU A 28 -8.91 -4.79 -9.13
N GLN A 29 -9.31 -5.50 -10.17
CA GLN A 29 -10.10 -4.93 -11.27
C GLN A 29 -11.58 -4.98 -10.90
N ARG A 30 -12.21 -3.80 -10.74
CA ARG A 30 -13.63 -3.66 -10.33
C ARG A 30 -14.63 -4.31 -11.30
N ASN A 31 -14.25 -4.51 -12.58
CA ASN A 31 -15.12 -5.03 -13.64
C ASN A 31 -14.80 -6.46 -14.09
N SER A 32 -13.80 -7.13 -13.49
CA SER A 32 -13.52 -8.53 -13.82
C SER A 32 -14.37 -9.43 -12.92
N GLY A 33 -15.28 -10.23 -13.51
CA GLY A 33 -16.15 -11.17 -12.77
C GLY A 33 -15.43 -12.21 -11.91
N LYS A 34 -14.08 -12.25 -11.93
CA LYS A 34 -13.23 -12.93 -10.96
C LYS A 34 -12.03 -12.04 -10.64
N PRO A 35 -11.94 -11.40 -9.46
CA PRO A 35 -10.72 -10.70 -9.06
C PRO A 35 -9.55 -11.68 -9.08
N ARG A 36 -8.42 -11.28 -9.67
CA ARG A 36 -7.20 -12.10 -9.57
C ARG A 36 -6.66 -11.91 -8.16
N THR A 37 -6.94 -12.87 -7.29
CA THR A 37 -6.25 -12.94 -6.00
C THR A 37 -4.82 -13.40 -6.26
N ILE A 38 -3.89 -12.45 -6.30
CA ILE A 38 -2.46 -12.77 -6.34
C ILE A 38 -2.12 -13.49 -5.04
N LYS A 39 -1.70 -14.75 -5.17
CA LYS A 39 -1.24 -15.55 -4.04
C LYS A 39 0.29 -15.53 -4.01
N PRO A 40 0.90 -15.58 -2.81
CA PRO A 40 2.32 -15.92 -2.70
C PRO A 40 2.58 -17.26 -3.40
N GLY A 41 3.61 -17.34 -4.25
CA GLY A 41 3.87 -18.53 -5.08
C GLY A 41 3.32 -18.47 -6.52
N ASP A 42 2.81 -17.31 -6.97
CA ASP A 42 2.39 -17.15 -8.37
C ASP A 42 3.62 -17.08 -9.29
N SER A 43 3.89 -18.19 -9.98
CA SER A 43 5.03 -18.34 -10.90
C SER A 43 5.08 -17.27 -11.99
N LYS A 44 3.94 -16.69 -12.39
CA LYS A 44 3.91 -15.59 -13.35
C LYS A 44 4.46 -14.31 -12.72
N LEU A 45 4.03 -13.99 -11.51
CA LEU A 45 4.48 -12.82 -10.78
C LEU A 45 5.97 -12.90 -10.46
N GLU A 46 6.43 -14.06 -10.00
CA GLU A 46 7.85 -14.31 -9.72
C GLU A 46 8.71 -14.14 -10.97
N ARG A 47 8.25 -14.64 -12.12
CA ARG A 47 8.94 -14.47 -13.40
C ARG A 47 8.96 -13.01 -13.84
N GLU A 48 7.88 -12.27 -13.64
CA GLU A 48 7.82 -10.83 -13.96
C GLU A 48 8.79 -10.02 -13.08
N TRP A 49 8.90 -10.33 -11.78
CA TRP A 49 9.70 -9.57 -10.82
C TRP A 49 11.14 -10.05 -10.63
N ARG A 50 11.50 -11.22 -11.19
CA ARG A 50 12.86 -11.76 -11.11
C ARG A 50 13.92 -10.76 -11.56
N LEU A 51 13.66 -10.01 -12.64
CA LEU A 51 14.60 -9.05 -13.23
C LEU A 51 14.32 -7.60 -12.85
N VAL A 52 13.28 -7.33 -12.05
CA VAL A 52 12.94 -5.97 -11.63
C VAL A 52 13.85 -5.57 -10.47
N GLU A 53 14.56 -4.46 -10.67
CA GLU A 53 15.47 -3.83 -9.72
C GLU A 53 14.96 -2.47 -9.24
N TYR A 54 14.16 -1.79 -10.06
CA TYR A 54 13.60 -0.47 -9.76
C TYR A 54 12.08 -0.47 -9.85
N LEU A 55 11.43 0.12 -8.86
CA LEU A 55 10.00 0.40 -8.84
C LEU A 55 9.78 1.91 -8.82
N LEU A 56 9.17 2.42 -9.87
CA LEU A 56 8.69 3.79 -9.98
C LEU A 56 7.23 3.85 -9.55
N ILE A 57 6.88 4.72 -8.61
CA ILE A 57 5.49 5.03 -8.28
C ILE A 57 5.26 6.52 -8.46
N ASP A 58 4.42 6.85 -9.44
CA ASP A 58 3.99 8.22 -9.68
C ASP A 58 2.69 8.52 -8.93
N GLU A 59 2.41 9.81 -8.69
CA GLU A 59 1.27 10.33 -7.93
C GLU A 59 1.11 9.70 -6.53
N MET A 60 2.22 9.61 -5.79
CA MET A 60 2.28 9.01 -4.46
C MET A 60 1.35 9.69 -3.44
N SER A 61 0.95 10.94 -3.68
CA SER A 61 -0.01 11.68 -2.85
C SER A 61 -1.39 11.02 -2.78
N MET A 62 -1.79 10.32 -3.85
CA MET A 62 -3.05 9.59 -3.93
C MET A 62 -2.94 8.14 -3.45
N VAL A 63 -1.74 7.67 -3.12
CA VAL A 63 -1.50 6.30 -2.65
C VAL A 63 -1.64 6.25 -1.12
N GLY A 64 -2.63 5.51 -0.65
CA GLY A 64 -2.85 5.33 0.78
C GLY A 64 -2.01 4.21 1.41
N LEU A 65 -1.95 4.22 2.75
CA LEU A 65 -1.15 3.27 3.53
C LEU A 65 -1.56 1.81 3.30
N THR A 66 -2.86 1.53 3.18
CA THR A 66 -3.36 0.18 2.97
C THR A 66 -2.94 -0.34 1.60
N LEU A 67 -3.07 0.50 0.57
CA LEU A 67 -2.66 0.15 -0.80
C LEU A 67 -1.15 -0.09 -0.88
N LEU A 68 -0.35 0.76 -0.24
CA LEU A 68 1.10 0.63 -0.19
C LEU A 68 1.54 -0.65 0.54
N ALA A 69 0.90 -0.98 1.67
CA ALA A 69 1.18 -2.19 2.43
C ALA A 69 0.86 -3.47 1.63
N LYS A 70 -0.27 -3.47 0.89
CA LYS A 70 -0.63 -4.56 -0.03
C LYS A 70 0.43 -4.72 -1.12
N LEU A 71 0.85 -3.60 -1.72
CA LEU A 71 1.88 -3.59 -2.75
C LEU A 71 3.20 -4.18 -2.23
N ASN A 72 3.66 -3.74 -1.05
CA ASN A 72 4.84 -4.27 -0.38
C ASN A 72 4.76 -5.80 -0.21
N ARG A 73 3.65 -6.30 0.36
CA ARG A 73 3.46 -7.73 0.60
C ARG A 73 3.54 -8.57 -0.68
N ILE A 74 2.94 -8.08 -1.76
CA ILE A 74 2.92 -8.76 -3.07
C ILE A 74 4.34 -8.83 -3.65
N ILE A 75 5.09 -7.74 -3.55
CA ILE A 75 6.46 -7.66 -4.08
C ILE A 75 7.41 -8.54 -3.27
N CYS A 76 7.33 -8.51 -1.93
CA CYS A 76 8.11 -9.42 -1.08
C CYS A 76 7.83 -10.89 -1.44
N ALA A 77 6.55 -11.24 -1.66
CA ALA A 77 6.18 -12.57 -2.10
C ALA A 77 6.76 -12.92 -3.49
N ALA A 78 6.72 -11.99 -4.45
CA ALA A 78 7.27 -12.19 -5.79
C ALA A 78 8.80 -12.37 -5.80
N LYS A 79 9.50 -11.71 -4.88
CA LYS A 79 10.97 -11.75 -4.75
C LYS A 79 11.44 -12.86 -3.81
N HIS A 80 10.54 -13.62 -3.18
CA HIS A 80 10.85 -14.58 -2.12
C HIS A 80 11.68 -13.96 -0.98
N ALA A 81 11.40 -12.69 -0.67
CA ALA A 81 12.11 -11.93 0.34
C ALA A 81 11.36 -11.96 1.68
N ASP A 82 12.11 -11.75 2.76
CA ASP A 82 11.54 -11.58 4.10
C ASP A 82 10.53 -10.42 4.09
N PRO A 83 9.31 -10.58 4.65
CA PRO A 83 8.35 -9.49 4.81
C PRO A 83 8.87 -8.24 5.54
N GLN A 84 9.94 -8.38 6.35
CA GLN A 84 10.61 -7.27 7.02
C GLN A 84 11.47 -6.42 6.08
N VAL A 85 11.86 -6.96 4.92
CA VAL A 85 12.60 -6.20 3.91
C VAL A 85 11.61 -5.40 3.06
N PRO A 86 11.65 -4.06 3.10
CA PRO A 86 10.77 -3.24 2.28
C PRO A 86 10.91 -3.58 0.80
N PHE A 87 9.76 -3.78 0.16
CA PHE A 87 9.60 -4.10 -1.26
C PHE A 87 10.49 -5.26 -1.74
N GLY A 88 10.82 -6.20 -0.85
CA GLY A 88 11.68 -7.34 -1.15
C GLY A 88 13.07 -6.95 -1.68
N GLY A 89 13.59 -5.80 -1.26
CA GLY A 89 14.91 -5.30 -1.64
C GLY A 89 14.96 -4.60 -3.01
N VAL A 90 13.80 -4.31 -3.61
CA VAL A 90 13.71 -3.51 -4.83
C VAL A 90 13.93 -2.04 -4.50
N ASN A 91 14.70 -1.32 -5.34
CA ASN A 91 14.88 0.12 -5.19
C ASN A 91 13.58 0.83 -5.57
N VAL A 92 12.96 1.54 -4.63
CA VAL A 92 11.70 2.24 -4.87
C VAL A 92 11.92 3.73 -4.97
N ILE A 93 11.36 4.34 -6.02
CA ILE A 93 11.39 5.77 -6.27
C ILE A 93 9.95 6.26 -6.31
N PHE A 94 9.61 7.15 -5.37
CA PHE A 94 8.30 7.78 -5.27
C PHE A 94 8.34 9.17 -5.92
N PHE A 95 7.33 9.48 -6.73
CA PHE A 95 7.06 10.79 -7.29
C PHE A 95 5.65 11.23 -6.93
N GLY A 96 5.45 12.54 -6.77
CA GLY A 96 4.15 13.12 -6.52
C GLY A 96 4.21 14.36 -5.65
N ASP A 97 3.11 15.10 -5.66
CA ASP A 97 2.91 16.29 -4.85
C ASP A 97 1.80 16.05 -3.83
N TYR A 98 2.18 16.01 -2.56
CA TYR A 98 1.29 15.75 -1.43
C TYR A 98 0.27 16.87 -1.17
N LEU A 99 0.47 18.07 -1.75
CA LEU A 99 -0.44 19.20 -1.57
C LEU A 99 -1.59 19.23 -2.58
N GLN A 100 -1.58 18.37 -3.59
CA GLN A 100 -2.63 18.33 -4.62
C GLN A 100 -3.84 17.50 -4.17
N TYR A 101 -3.64 16.18 -4.05
CA TYR A 101 -4.72 15.24 -3.78
C TYR A 101 -4.32 14.23 -2.70
N ARG A 102 -5.25 13.92 -1.79
CA ARG A 102 -5.11 12.86 -0.78
C ARG A 102 -5.64 11.53 -1.31
N PRO A 103 -5.24 10.40 -0.72
CA PRO A 103 -5.84 9.12 -1.06
C PRO A 103 -7.34 9.12 -0.77
N VAL A 104 -8.09 8.48 -1.65
CA VAL A 104 -9.55 8.37 -1.55
C VAL A 104 -9.89 7.07 -0.81
N TYR A 105 -10.64 7.18 0.30
CA TYR A 105 -11.01 6.06 1.18
C TYR A 105 -9.84 5.28 1.83
N ASP A 106 -8.65 5.88 1.93
CA ASP A 106 -7.50 5.28 2.62
C ASP A 106 -6.76 6.37 3.43
N ALA A 107 -5.91 5.96 4.37
CA ALA A 107 -5.16 6.89 5.21
C ALA A 107 -3.97 7.50 4.43
N PRO A 108 -3.75 8.82 4.51
CA PRO A 108 -2.60 9.47 3.90
C PRO A 108 -1.29 9.08 4.60
N LEU A 109 -0.19 9.11 3.85
CA LEU A 109 1.16 8.86 4.38
C LEU A 109 1.63 9.99 5.32
N HIS A 110 1.15 11.21 5.10
CA HIS A 110 1.51 12.40 5.88
C HIS A 110 0.26 12.95 6.59
N THR A 111 0.50 13.61 7.72
CA THR A 111 -0.51 14.37 8.46
C THR A 111 -0.26 15.85 8.24
N ASP A 112 -1.33 16.64 8.12
CA ASP A 112 -1.22 18.11 8.01
C ASP A 112 -0.52 18.69 9.25
N PHE A 113 0.56 19.45 9.05
CA PHE A 113 1.28 20.13 10.14
C PHE A 113 0.42 21.15 10.91
N SER A 114 -0.71 21.56 10.34
CA SER A 114 -1.62 22.56 10.94
C SER A 114 -2.63 21.96 11.92
N MET A 115 -2.74 20.63 12.03
CA MET A 115 -3.60 20.03 13.03
C MET A 115 -2.81 19.79 14.32
N PRO A 116 -3.19 20.41 15.46
CA PRO A 116 -2.61 20.03 16.74
C PRO A 116 -2.84 18.53 16.91
N SER A 117 -1.76 17.80 17.25
CA SER A 117 -1.75 16.35 17.44
C SER A 117 -2.97 15.90 18.26
N LYS A 118 -4.06 15.54 17.57
CA LYS A 118 -5.14 14.81 18.22
C LYS A 118 -4.54 13.45 18.52
N LYS A 119 -4.29 13.19 19.82
CA LYS A 119 -3.88 11.88 20.32
C LYS A 119 -4.66 10.83 19.55
N ALA A 120 -3.95 9.83 19.01
CA ALA A 120 -4.51 8.71 18.29
C ALA A 120 -5.76 8.22 19.01
N VAL A 121 -6.94 8.54 18.47
CA VAL A 121 -8.19 7.97 18.93
C VAL A 121 -8.13 6.54 18.41
N SER A 122 -7.81 5.63 19.34
CA SER A 122 -7.81 4.20 19.15
C SER A 122 -9.14 3.74 18.56
N ALA A 123 -9.17 3.47 17.26
CA ALA A 123 -10.24 2.72 16.63
C ALA A 123 -9.71 1.32 16.32
N ILE A 124 -9.51 0.53 17.37
CA ILE A 124 -9.55 -0.94 17.27
C ILE A 124 -11.03 -1.29 17.45
N PRO A 125 -11.74 -1.81 16.45
CA PRO A 125 -13.07 -2.34 16.68
C PRO A 125 -12.95 -3.70 17.36
N CYS A 126 -13.94 -4.00 18.19
CA CYS A 126 -14.26 -5.30 18.79
C CYS A 126 -13.72 -5.54 20.21
N GLY A 127 -14.60 -5.23 21.18
CA GLY A 127 -14.83 -6.06 22.37
C GLY A 127 -13.83 -5.94 23.51
N ILE A 128 -14.16 -5.12 24.51
CA ILE A 128 -14.29 -5.46 25.94
C ILE A 128 -14.66 -4.16 26.69
N LYS A 129 -15.63 -4.27 27.60
CA LYS A 129 -16.31 -3.17 28.28
C LYS A 129 -15.51 -2.64 29.48
N ASN A 130 -15.62 -1.32 29.69
CA ASN A 130 -15.50 -0.57 30.96
C ASN A 130 -14.22 -0.69 31.80
N VAL A 131 -13.44 0.39 31.87
CA VAL A 131 -12.54 0.69 33.00
C VAL A 131 -12.78 2.15 33.42
N LYS A 132 -13.08 2.39 34.70
CA LYS A 132 -13.20 3.73 35.31
C LYS A 132 -11.81 4.30 35.61
N HIS A 133 -11.73 5.62 35.62
CA HIS A 133 -10.49 6.40 35.50
C HIS A 133 -9.62 6.49 36.78
N ASP A 134 -9.81 5.58 37.74
CA ASP A 134 -9.21 5.63 39.07
C ASP A 134 -8.68 4.26 39.55
N GLY A 135 -7.89 3.58 38.71
CA GLY A 135 -6.83 2.64 39.13
C GLY A 135 -7.18 1.48 40.07
N SER A 136 -8.45 1.17 40.30
CA SER A 136 -8.88 0.16 41.28
C SER A 136 -9.51 -1.03 40.55
N VAL A 137 -8.88 -2.20 40.67
CA VAL A 137 -9.41 -3.46 40.12
C VAL A 137 -10.47 -4.02 41.08
N VAL A 138 -11.70 -4.21 40.60
CA VAL A 138 -12.72 -4.99 41.32
C VAL A 138 -12.83 -6.36 40.67
N THR A 139 -12.49 -7.40 41.43
CA THR A 139 -12.74 -8.80 41.09
C THR A 139 -14.20 -9.15 41.36
N ASN A 140 -14.81 -9.90 40.47
CA ASN A 140 -15.76 -10.95 40.84
C ASN A 140 -15.20 -12.28 40.37
#